data_AF-A0A7X5VTM6-F1
#
_entry.id   AF-A0A7X5VTM6-F1
#
_cell.length_a   1.000
_cell.length_b   1.000
_cell.length_c   1.000
_cell.angle_alpha   90.00
_cell.angle_beta   90.00
_cell.angle_gamma   90.00
#
_symmetry.space_group_name_H-M   'P 1'
#
loop_
_entity.id
_entity.type
_entity.pdbx_description
1 polymer ?
#
loop_
_entity_poly.entity_id
_entity_poly.type
_entity_poly.pdbx_seq_one_letter_code
_entity_poly.pdbx_strand_id
1 'polypeptide(L)' 'MLNAANLAFIAFARQFDAAEGQIYAFFIMTLAAAEAAVGLAIVIALFRLRESTDVDELNLMKW' A
#
# COMPACT_ATOMS: atom_id res chain seq x y z
N MET A 1 -4.41 -3.21 3.86
CA MET A 1 -3.71 -4.52 3.84
C MET A 1 -2.37 -4.46 4.58
N LEU A 2 -1.47 -3.53 4.26
CA LEU A 2 -0.15 -3.45 4.90
C LEU A 2 -0.16 -3.31 6.44
N ASN A 3 -1.14 -2.59 7.01
CA ASN A 3 -1.26 -2.51 8.47
C ASN A 3 -1.59 -3.86 9.13
N ALA A 4 -2.37 -4.72 8.45
CA ALA A 4 -2.64 -6.07 8.95
C ALA A 4 -1.37 -6.94 8.91
N ALA A 5 -0.52 -6.76 7.89
CA ALA A 5 0.79 -7.40 7.84
C ALA A 5 1.69 -6.96 9.01
N ASN A 6 1.71 -5.67 9.35
CA ASN A 6 2.43 -5.18 10.54
C ASN A 6 1.96 -5.87 11.82
N LEU A 7 0.65 -5.99 12.00
CA LEU A 7 0.09 -6.68 13.16
C LEU A 7 0.53 -8.14 13.21
N ALA A 8 0.54 -8.84 12.07
CA ALA A 8 1.01 -10.22 12.00
C ALA A 8 2.49 -10.34 12.37
N PHE A 9 3.37 -9.51 11.81
CA PHE A 9 4.80 -9.53 12.13
C PHE A 9 5.08 -9.28 13.60
N ILE A 10 4.39 -8.30 14.21
CA ILE A 10 4.55 -7.99 15.64
C ILE A 10 3.98 -9.12 16.51
N ALA A 11 2.83 -9.70 16.13
CA ALA A 11 2.21 -10.80 16.87
C ALA A 11 3.11 -12.05 16.88
N PHE A 12 3.68 -12.43 15.73
CA PHE A 12 4.58 -13.57 15.65
C PHE A 12 5.94 -13.30 16.30
N ALA A 13 6.48 -12.07 16.18
CA ALA A 13 7.67 -11.66 16.94
C ALA A 13 7.47 -11.85 18.44
N ARG A 14 6.31 -11.45 18.97
CA ARG A 14 5.95 -11.70 20.37
C ARG A 14 5.83 -13.19 20.71
N GLN A 15 5.27 -14.00 19.81
CA GLN A 15 5.08 -15.44 20.04
C GLN A 15 6.41 -16.23 20.07
N PHE A 16 7.39 -15.81 19.27
CA PHE A 16 8.68 -16.50 19.13
C PHE A 16 9.82 -15.80 19.88
N ASP A 17 9.53 -14.78 20.70
CA ASP A 17 10.51 -13.95 21.40
C ASP A 17 11.60 -13.38 20.48
N ALA A 18 11.17 -12.95 19.30
CA ALA A 18 12.00 -12.46 18.22
C ALA A 18 11.86 -10.94 18.09
N ALA A 19 12.95 -10.22 17.81
CA ALA A 19 12.93 -8.75 17.69
C ALA A 19 12.80 -8.25 16.23
N GLU A 20 12.85 -9.17 15.28
CA GLU A 20 12.87 -8.87 13.85
C GLU A 20 11.50 -8.39 13.35
N GLY A 21 10.40 -8.76 13.99
CA GLY A 21 9.06 -8.32 13.57
C GLY A 21 8.84 -6.82 13.67
N GLN A 22 9.48 -6.16 14.65
CA GLN A 22 9.48 -4.72 14.80
C GLN A 22 10.27 -4.04 13.66
N ILE A 23 11.39 -4.65 13.23
CA ILE A 23 12.19 -4.17 12.11
C ILE A 23 11.37 -4.27 10.81
N TYR A 24 10.72 -5.41 10.56
CA TYR A 24 9.85 -5.58 9.38
C TYR A 24 8.68 -4.59 9.39
N ALA A 25 8.03 -4.38 10.54
CA ALA A 25 6.94 -3.41 10.64
C ALA A 25 7.41 -1.97 10.28
N PHE A 26 8.62 -1.58 10.67
CA PHE A 26 9.20 -0.29 10.29
C PHE A 26 9.42 -0.15 8.77
N PHE A 27 9.98 -1.19 8.14
CA PHE A 27 10.11 -1.22 6.68
C PHE A 27 8.77 -1.16 5.95
N ILE A 28 7.77 -1.90 6.44
CA ILE A 28 6.43 -1.89 5.84
C ILE A 28 5.76 -0.53 5.99
N MET A 29 5.94 0.18 7.12
CA MET A 29 5.44 1.56 7.24
C MET A 29 6.06 2.49 6.19
N THR A 30 7.35 2.33 5.90
CA THR A 30 8.05 3.09 4.85
C THR A 30 7.50 2.75 3.47
N LEU A 31 7.30 1.45 3.18
CA LEU A 31 6.70 0.99 1.93
C LEU A 31 5.27 1.52 1.76
N ALA A 32 4.46 1.47 2.83
CA ALA A 32 3.07 1.95 2.82
C ALA A 32 3.00 3.44 2.51
N ALA A 33 3.91 4.25 3.08
CA ALA A 33 4.00 5.67 2.78
C ALA A 33 4.34 5.91 1.30
N ALA A 34 5.31 5.15 0.76
CA ALA A 34 5.69 5.25 -0.65
C ALA A 34 4.56 4.83 -1.61
N GLU A 35 3.91 3.70 -1.34
CA GLU A 35 2.78 3.20 -2.14
C GLU A 35 1.62 4.19 -2.16
N ALA A 36 1.22 4.72 -0.99
CA ALA A 36 0.13 5.68 -0.88
C ALA A 36 0.44 6.98 -1.63
N ALA A 37 1.68 7.48 -1.53
CA ALA A 37 2.10 8.69 -2.24
C ALA A 37 2.06 8.49 -3.77
N VAL A 38 2.59 7.39 -4.28
CA VAL A 38 2.59 7.09 -5.73
C VAL A 38 1.17 6.81 -6.23
N GLY A 39 0.40 6.00 -5.51
CA GLY A 39 -0.99 5.69 -5.87
C GLY A 39 -1.84 6.96 -5.96
N LEU A 40 -1.75 7.85 -4.97
CA LEU A 40 -2.47 9.12 -5.01
C LEU A 40 -1.99 10.02 -6.14
N ALA A 41 -0.68 10.09 -6.41
CA ALA A 41 -0.15 10.86 -7.53
C ALA A 41 -0.73 10.38 -8.88
N ILE A 42 -0.84 9.07 -9.07
CA ILE A 42 -1.46 8.47 -10.26
C ILE A 42 -2.95 8.82 -10.34
N VAL A 43 -3.71 8.67 -9.25
CA VAL A 43 -5.13 9.01 -9.20
C VAL A 43 -5.36 10.49 -9.54
N ILE A 44 -4.56 11.40 -8.99
CA ILE A 44 -4.64 12.83 -9.31
C ILE A 44 -4.32 13.08 -10.78
N ALA A 45 -3.29 12.44 -11.33
CA ALA A 45 -2.92 12.60 -12.72
C ALA A 45 -4.03 12.13 -13.67
N LEU A 46 -4.68 11.00 -13.36
CA LEU A 46 -5.80 10.46 -14.13
C LEU A 46 -7.04 11.35 -14.02
N PHE A 47 -7.36 11.81 -12.81
CA PHE A 47 -8.51 12.71 -12.60
C PHE A 47 -8.36 14.01 -13.39
N ARG A 48 -7.15 14.57 -13.50
CA ARG A 48 -6.88 15.76 -14.34
C ARG A 48 -7.11 15.53 -15.83
N LEU A 49 -7.09 14.30 -16.31
CA LEU A 49 -7.26 13.96 -17.72
C LEU A 49 -8.69 13.50 -18.06
N ARG A 50 -9.40 12.90 -17.09
CA ARG A 50 -10.67 12.20 -17.31
C ARG A 50 -11.83 12.74 -16.46
N GLU A 51 -11.56 13.61 -15.49
CA GLU A 51 -12.52 14.14 -14.51
C GLU A 51 -13.34 13.05 -13.77
N SER A 52 -12.82 11.82 -13.77
CA SER A 52 -13.45 10.64 -13.19
C SER A 52 -12.38 9.79 -12.48
N THR A 53 -12.78 9.16 -11.39
CA THR A 53 -11.98 8.17 -10.65
C THR A 53 -12.50 6.75 -10.85
N ASP A 54 -13.47 6.55 -11.75
CA ASP A 54 -13.97 5.22 -12.08
C ASP A 54 -12.88 4.44 -12.82
N VAL A 55 -12.49 3.30 -12.24
CA VAL A 55 -11.45 2.43 -12.80
C VAL A 55 -11.94 1.65 -14.01
N ASP A 56 -13.25 1.43 -14.15
CA ASP A 56 -13.83 0.69 -15.27
C ASP A 56 -13.80 1.50 -16.59
N GLU A 57 -13.76 2.83 -16.48
CA GLU A 57 -13.57 3.75 -17.61
C GLU A 57 -12.11 3.73 -18.14
N LEU A 58 -11.16 3.18 -17.39
CA LEU A 58 -9.75 3.05 -17.79
C LEU A 58 -9.53 1.80 -18.68
N ASN A 59 -10.27 1.72 -19.79
CA ASN A 59 -10.36 0.55 -20.65
C ASN A 59 -9.62 0.67 -21.99
N LEU A 60 -8.67 1.60 -22.12
CA LEU A 60 -7.96 1.90 -23.37
C LEU A 60 -7.34 0.65 -24.05
N MET A 61 -6.99 -0.38 -23.28
CA MET A 61 -6.38 -1.61 -23.78
C MET A 61 -7.37 -2.79 -23.91
N LYS A 62 -8.67 -2.61 -23.66
CA LYS A 62 -9.69 -3.65 -23.91
C LYS A 62 -10.00 -3.70 -25.42
N TRP A 63 -10.05 -4.92 -25.96
CA TRP A 63 -10.45 -5.23 -27.35
C TRP A 63 -11.96 -5.43 -27.43
#